data_AF-A0A9P5ZNE6-F1
#
_entry.id   AF-A0A9P5ZNE6-F1
#
_cell.length_a   1.000
_cell.length_b   1.000
_cell.length_c   1.000
_cell.angle_alpha   90.00
_cell.angle_beta   90.00
_cell.angle_gamma   90.00
#
_symmetry.space_group_name_H-M   'P 1'
#
loop_
_entity.id
_entity.type
_entity.pdbx_description
1 polymer ?
#
loop_
_entity_poly.entity_id
_entity_poly.type
_entity_poly.pdbx_seq_one_letter_code
_entity_poly.pdbx_strand_id
1 'polypeptide(L)' 'ILSLPPEIIDQIVFLVEKPRDLLALALTCRAVSEVIIPYHIDYRYILTPLRSNLWDHLITRRDLAIRI' A
#
# COMPACT_ATOMS: atom_id res chain seq x y z
N ILE A 1 -5.61 -16.13 -8.16
CA ILE A 1 -4.72 -15.00 -7.79
C ILE A 1 -3.25 -15.32 -8.03
N LEU A 2 -2.69 -16.42 -7.51
CA LEU A 2 -1.24 -16.68 -7.61
C LEU A 2 -0.71 -16.99 -9.02
N SER A 3 -1.60 -17.25 -9.98
CA SER A 3 -1.27 -17.38 -11.40
C SER A 3 -1.36 -16.06 -12.17
N LEU A 4 -1.77 -14.97 -11.52
CA LEU A 4 -1.87 -13.66 -12.14
C LEU A 4 -0.51 -12.95 -12.08
N PRO A 5 -0.22 -12.07 -13.06
CA PRO A 5 0.93 -11.17 -12.97
C PRO A 5 0.87 -10.29 -11.71
N PRO A 6 2.03 -9.92 -11.12
CA PRO A 6 2.09 -9.07 -9.93
C PRO A 6 1.34 -7.75 -10.08
N GLU A 7 1.32 -7.15 -11.27
CA GLU A 7 0.63 -5.90 -11.58
C GLU A 7 -0.89 -6.03 -11.44
N ILE A 8 -1.44 -7.18 -11.79
CA ILE A 8 -2.88 -7.46 -11.63
C ILE A 8 -3.21 -7.69 -10.15
N ILE A 9 -2.32 -8.36 -9.42
CA ILE A 9 -2.46 -8.54 -7.97
C ILE A 9 -2.42 -7.17 -7.28
N ASP A 10 -1.50 -6.30 -7.66
CA ASP A 10 -1.36 -4.92 -7.14
C ASP A 10 -2.65 -4.10 -7.31
N GLN A 11 -3.27 -4.17 -8.50
CA GLN A 11 -4.56 -3.51 -8.75
C GLN A 11 -5.70 -4.09 -7.91
N ILE A 12 -5.75 -5.41 -7.72
CA ILE A 12 -6.75 -6.04 -6.85
C ILE A 12 -6.57 -5.60 -5.40
N VAL A 13 -5.31 -5.58 -4.93
CA VAL A 13 -4.95 -5.15 -3.58
C VAL A 13 -5.32 -3.68 -3.34
N PHE A 14 -5.10 -2.81 -4.33
CA PHE A 14 -5.48 -1.39 -4.26
C PHE A 14 -6.98 -1.17 -3.98
N LEU A 15 -7.85 -2.08 -4.42
CA LEU A 15 -9.29 -2.02 -4.18
C LEU A 15 -9.69 -2.40 -2.74
N VAL A 16 -8.77 -2.95 -1.94
CA VAL A 16 -9.04 -3.29 -0.53
C VAL A 16 -8.80 -2.05 0.34
N GLU A 17 -9.87 -1.50 0.91
CA GLU A 17 -9.82 -0.22 1.65
C GLU A 17 -9.30 -0.33 3.08
N LYS A 18 -9.59 -1.44 3.76
CA LYS A 18 -9.27 -1.58 5.18
C LYS A 18 -7.90 -2.23 5.35
N PRO A 19 -6.96 -1.60 6.08
CA PRO A 19 -5.64 -2.17 6.37
C PRO A 19 -5.71 -3.53 7.06
N ARG A 20 -6.74 -3.77 7.88
CA ARG A 20 -6.94 -5.07 8.53
C ARG A 20 -7.20 -6.19 7.52
N ASP A 21 -7.93 -5.87 6.44
CA ASP A 21 -8.30 -6.83 5.41
C ASP A 21 -7.09 -7.06 4.47
N LEU A 22 -6.32 -5.99 4.18
CA LEU A 22 -5.01 -6.07 3.51
C LEU A 22 -4.02 -6.95 4.28
N LEU A 23 -3.90 -6.74 5.59
CA LEU A 23 -3.01 -7.54 6.43
C LEU A 23 -3.45 -9.01 6.46
N ALA A 24 -4.76 -9.26 6.63
CA ALA A 24 -5.29 -10.62 6.57
C ALA A 24 -4.94 -11.30 5.23
N LEU A 25 -5.05 -10.57 4.12
CA LEU A 25 -4.71 -11.05 2.79
C LEU A 25 -3.20 -11.32 2.63
N ALA A 26 -2.33 -10.43 3.11
CA ALA A 26 -0.88 -10.61 3.10
C ALA A 26 -0.43 -11.85 3.88
N LEU A 27 -1.13 -12.19 4.95
CA LEU A 27 -0.82 -13.35 5.79
C LEU A 27 -1.22 -14.69 5.16
N THR A 28 -1.99 -14.68 4.06
CA THR A 28 -2.39 -15.93 3.40
C THR A 28 -1.27 -16.55 2.55
N CYS A 29 -0.37 -15.74 2.00
CA CYS A 29 0.57 -16.18 0.97
C CYS A 29 1.77 -15.22 0.82
N ARG A 30 2.97 -15.77 0.61
CA ARG A 30 4.20 -14.98 0.39
C ARG A 30 4.12 -14.04 -0.82
N ALA A 31 3.67 -14.52 -1.97
CA ALA A 31 3.63 -13.70 -3.18
C ALA A 31 2.69 -12.48 -3.03
N VAL A 32 1.58 -12.65 -2.30
CA VAL A 32 0.66 -11.56 -2.00
C VAL A 32 1.23 -10.64 -0.93
N SER A 33 1.92 -11.20 0.07
CA SER A 33 2.65 -10.44 1.08
C SER A 33 3.69 -9.50 0.47
N GLU A 34 4.46 -9.97 -0.52
CA GLU A 34 5.49 -9.18 -1.21
C GLU A 34 4.93 -8.02 -2.03
N VAL A 35 3.67 -8.11 -2.48
CA VAL A 35 2.97 -6.99 -3.13
C VAL A 35 2.45 -6.01 -2.07
N ILE A 36 1.84 -6.51 -0.99
CA ILE A 36 1.18 -5.68 0.01
C ILE A 36 2.17 -4.94 0.93
N ILE A 37 3.24 -5.60 1.37
CA ILE A 37 4.16 -5.10 2.39
C ILE A 37 5.48 -4.67 1.74
N PRO A 38 6.00 -3.46 2.03
CA PRO A 38 5.46 -2.46 2.96
C PRO A 38 4.38 -1.55 2.35
N TYR A 39 4.28 -1.50 1.03
CA TYR A 39 3.70 -0.35 0.33
C TYR A 39 2.20 -0.13 0.54
N HIS A 40 1.35 -1.16 0.37
CA HIS A 40 -0.10 -0.98 0.51
C HIS A 40 -0.54 -0.80 1.95
N ILE A 41 0.21 -1.33 2.93
CA ILE A 41 -0.11 -1.15 4.35
C ILE A 41 0.34 0.23 4.83
N ASP A 42 1.58 0.63 4.55
CA ASP A 42 2.17 1.85 5.12
C ASP A 42 1.57 3.13 4.54
N TYR A 43 1.13 3.09 3.28
CA TYR A 43 0.58 4.27 2.58
C TYR A 43 -0.96 4.35 2.63
N ARG A 44 -1.67 3.32 3.13
CA ARG A 44 -3.15 3.33 3.14
C ARG A 44 -3.74 4.44 3.98
N TYR A 45 -3.13 4.69 5.15
CA TYR A 45 -3.51 5.78 6.03
C TYR A 45 -2.27 6.50 6.53
N ILE A 46 -2.08 7.71 6.03
CA ILE A 46 -1.04 8.61 6.53
C ILE A 46 -1.65 9.48 7.62
N LEU A 47 -1.36 9.13 8.88
CA LEU A 47 -1.76 9.90 10.05
C LEU A 47 -0.56 10.69 10.55
N THR A 48 -0.59 12.00 10.39
CA THR A 48 0.49 12.89 10.82
C THR A 48 -0.08 14.24 11.26
N PRO A 49 0.60 14.97 12.18
CA PRO A 49 0.17 16.32 12.53
C PRO A 49 0.08 17.24 11.30
N LEU A 50 -0.79 18.24 11.35
CA LEU A 50 -0.97 19.19 10.24
C LEU A 50 0.35 19.88 9.84
N ARG A 51 1.19 20.22 10.83
CA ARG A 51 2.53 20.79 10.64
C ARG A 51 3.59 19.68 10.66
N SER A 52 3.53 18.79 9.69
CA SER A 52 4.50 17.72 9.50
C SER A 52 5.30 17.95 8.23
N ASN A 53 6.61 17.75 8.30
CA ASN A 53 7.50 17.76 7.13
C ASN A 53 7.19 16.59 6.15
N LEU A 54 6.35 15.64 6.56
CA LEU A 54 5.91 14.53 5.73
C LEU A 54 5.14 15.00 4.50
N TRP A 55 4.32 16.06 4.62
CA TRP A 55 3.59 16.60 3.47
C TRP A 55 4.54 17.21 2.43
N ASP A 56 5.53 17.99 2.88
CA ASP A 56 6.58 18.53 2.00
C ASP A 56 7.39 17.42 1.34
N HIS A 57 7.64 16.33 2.08
CA HIS A 57 8.32 15.15 1.56
C HIS A 57 7.49 14.46 0.46
N LEU A 58 6.19 14.25 0.66
CA LEU A 58 5.29 13.66 -0.34
C LEU A 58 5.14 14.53 -1.59
N ILE A 59 5.10 15.86 -1.43
CA ILE A 59 5.08 16.81 -2.56
C ILE A 59 6.35 16.67 -3.41
N THR A 60 7.50 16.54 -2.75
CA THR A 60 8.80 16.40 -3.42
C THR A 60 8.97 15.01 -4.06
N ARG A 61 8.45 13.96 -3.42
CA ARG A 61 8.55 12.55 -3.82
C ARG A 61 7.22 12.05 -4.40
N ARG A 62 6.90 12.49 -5.61
CA ARG A 62 5.65 12.12 -6.31
C ARG A 62 5.48 10.61 -6.51
N ASP A 63 6.58 9.88 -6.65
CA ASP A 63 6.63 8.41 -6.73
C ASP A 63 6.02 7.71 -5.51
N LEU A 64 6.09 8.35 -4.34
CA LEU A 64 5.47 7.89 -3.11
C LEU A 64 4.01 8.35 -3.00
N ALA A 65 3.73 9.59 -3.42
CA ALA A 65 2.38 10.15 -3.36
C ALA A 65 1.37 9.39 -4.23
N ILE A 66 1.81 8.80 -5.35
CA ILE A 66 0.97 7.96 -6.22
C ILE A 66 0.54 6.65 -5.53
N ARG A 67 1.18 6.26 -4.41
CA ARG A 67 0.86 5.03 -3.67
C ARG A 67 -0.18 5.21 -2.56
N ILE A 68 -0.69 6.43 -2.39
CA ILE A 68 -1.75 6.77 -1.42
C ILE A 68 -3.13 6.56 -2.05
#